data_AF-A0A8J7SNM6-F1
#
_entry.id   AF-A0A8J7SNM6-F1
#
_cell.length_a   1.000
_cell.length_b   1.000
_cell.length_c   1.000
_cell.angle_alpha   90.00
_cell.angle_beta   90.00
_cell.angle_gamma   90.00
#
_symmetry.space_group_name_H-M   'P 1'
#
loop_
_entity.id
_entity.type
_entity.pdbx_description
1 polymer ?
#
loop_
_entity_poly.entity_id
_entity_poly.type
_entity_poly.pdbx_seq_one_letter_code
_entity_poly.pdbx_strand_id
1 'polypeptide(L)'
;SAQSMAWKIKRKSNDELRQAFVDATIPQAKFLGLTIPDKDLKWNEERGHYDYGPIDWDEFWQVVKGGGPCNKDRLKVRNKAYNEGAWVREAAMVHAEKRAERKNNN
;
A
#
# COMPACT_ATOMS: atom_id res chain seq x y z
N SER A 1 14.47 2.31 -9.89
CA SER A 1 13.30 3.18 -10.21
C SER A 1 13.45 3.91 -11.54
N ALA A 2 14.67 4.12 -12.06
CA ALA A 2 14.92 4.85 -13.30
C ALA A 2 14.13 4.33 -14.52
N GLN A 3 14.05 3.00 -14.71
CA GLN A 3 13.25 2.40 -15.79
C GLN A 3 11.74 2.70 -15.65
N SER A 4 11.20 2.65 -14.43
CA SER A 4 9.79 2.99 -14.19
C SER A 4 9.47 4.45 -14.48
N MET A 5 10.42 5.36 -14.27
CA MET A 5 10.28 6.78 -14.65
C MET A 5 10.40 6.96 -16.17
N ALA A 6 11.36 6.28 -16.81
CA ALA A 6 11.58 6.34 -18.24
C ALA A 6 10.34 5.86 -19.03
N TRP A 7 9.69 4.79 -18.57
CA TRP A 7 8.44 4.30 -19.15
C TRP A 7 7.18 5.00 -18.63
N LYS A 8 7.33 6.05 -17.82
CA LYS A 8 6.23 6.82 -17.23
C LYS A 8 5.24 5.98 -16.39
N ILE A 9 5.67 4.81 -15.92
CA ILE A 9 4.94 4.03 -14.90
C ILE A 9 4.91 4.82 -13.58
N LYS A 10 6.01 5.48 -13.24
CA LYS A 10 6.07 6.49 -12.18
C LYS A 10 6.20 7.87 -12.83
N ARG A 11 5.35 8.81 -12.43
CA ARG A 11 5.39 10.21 -12.91
C ARG A 11 6.13 11.15 -11.96
N LYS A 12 6.24 10.76 -10.70
CA LYS A 12 6.91 11.49 -9.62
C LYS A 12 7.77 10.50 -8.84
N SER A 13 8.86 10.98 -8.25
CA SER A 13 9.68 10.15 -7.38
C SER A 13 8.93 9.80 -6.08
N ASN A 14 9.38 8.74 -5.39
CA ASN A 14 8.78 8.37 -4.12
C ASN A 14 8.94 9.49 -3.07
N ASP A 15 10.06 10.22 -3.09
CA ASP A 15 10.35 11.29 -2.14
C ASP A 15 9.51 12.55 -2.44
N GLU A 16 9.30 12.89 -3.71
CA GLU A 16 8.36 13.95 -4.11
C GLU A 16 6.94 13.68 -3.61
N LEU A 17 6.46 12.44 -3.77
CA LEU A 17 5.13 12.06 -3.30
C LEU A 17 5.06 12.08 -1.76
N ARG A 18 6.12 11.66 -1.07
CA ARG A 18 6.19 11.73 0.39
C ARG A 18 6.16 13.17 0.88
N GLN A 19 6.95 14.06 0.29
CA GLN A 19 6.98 15.48 0.65
C GLN A 19 5.59 16.11 0.47
N ALA A 20 4.96 15.91 -0.69
CA ALA A 20 3.62 16.43 -0.95
C ALA A 20 2.58 15.92 0.05
N PHE A 21 2.67 14.65 0.46
CA PHE A 21 1.81 14.09 1.51
C PHE A 21 2.03 14.76 2.85
N VAL A 22 3.29 14.92 3.28
CA VAL A 22 3.66 15.56 4.54
C VAL A 22 3.13 17.00 4.58
N ASP A 23 3.36 17.79 3.53
CA ASP A 23 2.91 19.19 3.47
C ASP A 23 1.38 19.32 3.51
N ALA A 24 0.67 18.40 2.86
CA ALA A 24 -0.79 18.39 2.87
C ALA A 24 -1.39 17.93 4.20
N THR A 25 -0.72 17.00 4.90
CA THR A 25 -1.29 16.31 6.07
C THR A 25 -1.01 17.04 7.39
N ILE A 26 0.14 17.72 7.52
CA ILE A 26 0.47 18.43 8.76
C ILE A 26 -0.55 19.52 9.13
N PRO A 27 -1.01 20.38 8.20
CA PRO A 27 -2.06 21.35 8.50
C PRO A 27 -3.37 20.69 8.95
N GLN A 28 -3.72 19.53 8.39
CA GLN A 28 -4.90 18.77 8.79
C GLN A 28 -4.76 18.22 10.21
N ALA A 29 -3.59 17.66 10.55
CA ALA A 29 -3.30 17.20 11.91
C ALA A 29 -3.36 18.35 12.92
N LYS A 30 -2.79 19.52 12.59
CA LYS A 30 -2.87 20.74 13.41
C LYS A 30 -4.31 21.20 13.59
N PHE A 31 -5.12 21.17 12.52
CA PHE A 31 -6.55 21.51 12.57
C PHE A 31 -7.33 20.59 13.51
N LEU A 32 -6.99 19.31 13.55
CA LEU A 32 -7.58 18.32 14.46
C LEU A 32 -7.01 18.37 15.90
N GLY A 33 -6.04 19.25 16.17
CA GLY A 33 -5.37 19.33 17.48
C GLY A 33 -4.45 18.14 17.77
N LEU A 34 -4.01 17.41 16.74
CA LEU A 34 -3.12 16.27 16.88
C LEU A 34 -1.64 16.69 16.86
N THR A 35 -0.83 15.97 17.64
CA THR A 35 0.63 16.10 17.63
C THR A 35 1.25 14.99 16.77
N ILE A 36 2.21 15.35 15.91
CA ILE A 36 2.93 14.38 15.09
C ILE A 36 4.15 13.90 15.90
N PRO A 37 4.38 12.58 15.99
CA PRO A 37 5.48 12.01 16.78
C PRO A 37 6.81 12.11 16.03
N ASP A 38 7.20 13.31 15.61
CA ASP A 38 8.48 13.62 14.97
C ASP A 38 9.04 14.90 15.60
N LYS A 39 10.22 14.79 16.21
CA LYS A 39 10.89 15.89 16.92
C LYS A 39 11.56 16.88 15.96
N ASP A 40 11.95 16.41 14.78
CA ASP A 40 12.66 17.22 13.78
C ASP A 40 11.69 17.95 12.85
N LEU A 41 10.38 17.70 13.02
CA LEU A 41 9.34 18.26 12.18
C LEU A 41 9.23 19.78 12.34
N LYS A 42 9.53 20.51 11.27
CA LYS A 42 9.42 21.98 11.25
C LYS A 42 9.02 22.51 9.88
N TRP A 43 8.30 23.62 9.86
CA TRP A 43 8.06 24.35 8.63
C TRP A 43 9.34 25.06 8.20
N ASN A 44 9.74 24.88 6.94
CA ASN A 44 10.87 25.55 6.33
C ASN A 44 10.36 26.59 5.32
N GLU A 45 10.43 27.87 5.70
CA GLU A 45 9.95 28.99 4.87
C GLU A 45 10.75 29.15 3.57
N GLU A 46 12.06 28.87 3.57
CA GLU A 46 12.91 28.99 2.38
C GLU A 46 12.59 27.94 1.33
N ARG A 47 12.24 26.72 1.77
CA ARG A 47 11.88 25.61 0.88
C ARG A 47 10.40 25.59 0.53
N GLY A 48 9.55 26.25 1.33
CA GLY A 48 8.09 26.15 1.21
C GLY A 48 7.56 24.75 1.54
N HIS A 49 8.27 24.00 2.38
CA HIS A 49 8.02 22.60 2.69
C HIS A 49 8.25 22.33 4.18
N TYR A 50 7.65 21.27 4.71
CA TYR A 50 8.02 20.76 6.03
C TYR A 50 9.26 19.88 5.94
N ASP A 51 10.27 20.18 6.76
CA ASP A 51 11.38 19.28 7.02
C ASP A 51 10.89 18.24 8.05
N TYR A 52 11.19 16.96 7.82
CA TYR A 52 10.83 15.83 8.68
C TYR A 52 12.06 14.97 8.99
N GLY A 53 12.01 14.24 10.10
CA GLY A 53 13.10 13.42 10.59
C GLY A 53 13.46 12.24 9.67
N PRO A 54 14.61 11.59 9.90
CA PRO A 54 15.01 10.42 9.13
C PRO A 54 14.03 9.26 9.35
N ILE A 55 13.72 8.56 8.27
CA ILE A 55 12.92 7.33 8.33
C ILE A 55 13.82 6.18 8.79
N ASP A 56 13.30 5.33 9.68
CA ASP A 56 13.93 4.05 9.99
C ASP A 56 13.81 3.11 8.79
N TRP A 57 14.83 3.14 7.94
CA TRP A 57 14.88 2.31 6.75
C TRP A 57 15.14 0.83 7.05
N ASP A 58 15.75 0.52 8.19
CA ASP A 58 16.01 -0.86 8.60
C ASP A 58 14.70 -1.53 9.00
N GLU A 59 13.86 -0.87 9.80
CA GLU A 59 12.51 -1.32 10.11
C GLU A 59 11.68 -1.47 8.81
N PHE A 60 11.71 -0.46 7.94
CA PHE A 60 10.99 -0.51 6.66
C PHE A 60 11.33 -1.77 5.86
N TRP A 61 12.63 -2.07 5.68
CA TRP A 61 13.05 -3.25 4.93
C TRP A 61 12.75 -4.56 5.66
N GLN A 62 12.81 -4.58 6.99
CA GLN A 62 12.37 -5.74 7.77
C GLN A 62 10.89 -6.04 7.52
N VAL A 63 10.03 -5.02 7.56
CA VAL A 63 8.60 -5.16 7.31
C VAL A 63 8.32 -5.63 5.88
N VAL A 64 8.98 -5.03 4.88
CA VAL A 64 8.86 -5.43 3.46
C VAL A 64 9.24 -6.89 3.26
N LYS A 65 10.28 -7.38 3.95
CA LYS A 65 10.74 -8.77 3.88
C LYS A 65 9.88 -9.76 4.68
N GLY A 66 8.79 -9.32 5.30
CA GLY A 66 7.89 -10.18 6.05
C GLY A 66 8.19 -10.32 7.54
N GLY A 67 9.15 -9.54 8.07
CA GLY A 67 9.54 -9.52 9.48
C GLY A 67 8.80 -8.49 10.33
N GLY A 68 7.77 -7.84 9.78
CA GLY A 68 6.95 -6.88 10.51
C GLY A 68 5.90 -7.54 11.41
N PRO A 69 5.23 -6.75 12.26
CA PRO A 69 4.43 -7.24 13.37
C PRO A 69 3.27 -8.15 12.94
N CYS A 70 2.66 -7.88 11.78
CA CYS A 70 1.45 -8.60 11.33
C CYS A 70 1.65 -9.36 10.01
N ASN A 71 2.86 -9.46 9.46
CA ASN A 71 3.08 -10.05 8.13
C ASN A 71 2.65 -11.53 8.09
N LYS A 72 3.05 -12.31 9.10
CA LYS A 72 2.69 -13.74 9.22
C LYS A 72 1.18 -13.93 9.35
N ASP A 73 0.53 -13.13 10.18
CA ASP A 73 -0.92 -13.23 10.41
C ASP A 73 -1.71 -12.82 9.17
N ARG A 74 -1.31 -11.75 8.47
CA ARG A 74 -1.94 -11.34 7.20
C ARG A 74 -1.88 -12.43 6.15
N LEU A 75 -0.71 -13.05 5.97
CA LEU A 75 -0.55 -14.16 5.03
C LEU A 75 -1.34 -15.40 5.48
N LYS A 76 -1.33 -15.73 6.78
CA LYS A 76 -2.12 -16.85 7.31
C LYS A 76 -3.61 -16.68 7.04
N VAL A 77 -4.17 -15.50 7.32
CA VAL A 77 -5.58 -15.21 7.05
C VAL A 77 -5.90 -15.30 5.56
N ARG A 78 -5.05 -14.73 4.69
CA ARG A 78 -5.26 -14.79 3.24
C ARG A 78 -5.17 -16.22 2.70
N ASN A 79 -4.16 -16.97 3.12
CA ASN A 79 -3.96 -18.36 2.70
C ASN A 79 -5.09 -19.26 3.19
N LYS A 80 -5.53 -19.08 4.44
CA LYS A 80 -6.68 -19.80 5.00
C LYS A 80 -7.94 -19.54 4.17
N ALA A 81 -8.28 -18.27 3.94
CA ALA A 81 -9.46 -17.91 3.14
C ALA A 81 -9.38 -18.45 1.70
N TYR A 82 -8.19 -18.45 1.10
CA TYR A 82 -7.99 -19.01 -0.22
C TYR A 82 -8.16 -20.53 -0.23
N ASN A 83 -7.54 -21.25 0.71
CA ASN A 83 -7.57 -22.71 0.77
C ASN A 83 -8.98 -23.22 1.14
N GLU A 84 -9.60 -22.66 2.17
CA GLU A 84 -10.94 -23.06 2.61
C GLU A 84 -12.02 -22.66 1.60
N GLY A 85 -11.78 -21.61 0.80
CA GLY A 85 -12.66 -21.20 -0.30
C GLY A 85 -12.45 -21.97 -1.61
N ALA A 86 -11.60 -23.01 -1.65
CA ALA A 86 -11.30 -23.75 -2.89
C ALA A 86 -12.55 -24.35 -3.52
N TRP A 87 -13.39 -25.02 -2.71
CA TRP A 87 -14.61 -25.65 -3.18
C TRP A 87 -15.59 -24.65 -3.82
N VAL A 88 -15.65 -23.41 -3.35
CA VAL A 88 -16.50 -22.36 -3.93
C VAL A 88 -16.03 -22.01 -5.33
N ARG A 89 -14.70 -21.88 -5.51
CA ARG A 89 -14.11 -21.59 -6.82
C ARG A 89 -14.34 -22.75 -7.79
N GLU A 90 -14.14 -23.97 -7.34
CA GLU A 90 -14.39 -25.18 -8.13
C GLU A 90 -15.86 -25.29 -8.53
N ALA A 91 -16.79 -25.09 -7.58
CA ALA A 91 -18.22 -25.09 -7.86
C ALA A 91 -18.62 -24.01 -8.87
N ALA A 92 -18.05 -22.80 -8.75
CA ALA A 92 -18.29 -21.70 -9.68
C ALA A 92 -17.80 -22.04 -11.11
N MET A 93 -16.62 -22.65 -11.23
CA MET A 93 -16.07 -23.10 -12.53
C MET A 93 -16.98 -24.13 -13.19
N VAL A 94 -17.34 -25.20 -12.47
CA VAL A 94 -18.21 -26.27 -12.98
C VAL A 94 -19.59 -25.72 -13.36
N HIS A 95 -20.14 -24.78 -12.58
CA HIS A 95 -21.41 -24.16 -12.91
C HIS A 95 -21.33 -23.31 -14.19
N ALA A 96 -20.22 -22.58 -14.39
CA ALA A 96 -20.00 -21.78 -15.59
C ALA A 96 -19.86 -22.65 -16.84
N GLU A 97 -19.13 -23.77 -16.76
CA GLU A 97 -18.99 -24.75 -17.84
C GLU A 97 -20.35 -25.31 -18.28
N LYS A 98 -21.15 -25.78 -17.33
CA LYS A 98 -22.52 -26.28 -17.62
C LYS A 98 -23.40 -25.23 -18.28
N ARG A 99 -23.27 -23.95 -17.89
CA ARG A 99 -24.02 -22.86 -18.53
C ARG A 99 -23.53 -22.58 -19.95
N ALA A 100 -22.24 -22.67 -20.20
CA ALA A 100 -21.67 -22.49 -21.54
C ALA A 100 -22.11 -23.62 -22.49
N GLU A 101 -22.07 -24.88 -22.04
CA GLU A 101 -22.56 -26.04 -22.81
C GLU A 101 -24.04 -25.88 -23.18
N ARG A 102 -24.89 -25.51 -22.22
CA ARG A 102 -26.32 -25.26 -22.47
C ARG A 102 -26.56 -24.15 -23.48
N LYS A 103 -25.70 -23.12 -23.51
CA LYS A 103 -25.79 -22.03 -24.48
C LYS A 103 -25.32 -22.44 -25.87
N ASN A 104 -24.34 -23.33 -25.97
CA ASN A 104 -23.82 -23.81 -27.26
C ASN A 104 -24.71 -24.89 -27.89
N ASN A 105 -25.46 -25.63 -27.09
CA ASN A 105 -26.36 -26.69 -27.54
C ASN A 105 -27.77 -26.20 -27.95
N ASN A 106 -27.99 -24.87 -27.97
CA ASN A 106 -29.28 -24.22 -28.15
C ASN A 106 -29.17 -23.09 -29.17
#